data_AF-A0A845XKL9-F1
#
_entry.id   AF-A0A845XKL9-F1
#
_cell.length_a   1.000
_cell.length_b   1.000
_cell.length_c   1.000
_cell.angle_alpha   90.00
_cell.angle_beta   90.00
_cell.angle_gamma   90.00
#
_symmetry.space_group_name_H-M   'P 1'
#
loop_
_entity.id
_entity.type
_entity.pdbx_description
1 polymer ?
#
loop_
_entity_poly.entity_id
_entity_poly.type
_entity_poly.pdbx_seq_one_letter_code
_entity_poly.pdbx_strand_id
1 'polypeptide(L)'
;MSQALKESSNLLNADLKKLKIFLEKNSEVDFRKADLLHTPNLKKYKWIKLKDEEEKTRVLNLLKAYQRMLRIVPKGREDVAMMLLEGGFQSSTQIVNTPKKAFLKFFQSDPELGKNVLKRAIAVHKIITLQYIARVEQAQPHARAVSRL
;
A
#
# COMPACT_ATOMS: atom_id res chain seq x y z
N MET A 1 27.14 -2.67 -6.65
CA MET A 1 26.03 -2.75 -5.67
C MET A 1 26.59 -3.15 -4.32
N SER A 2 26.34 -2.37 -3.27
CA SER A 2 26.84 -2.62 -1.91
C SER A 2 26.15 -3.83 -1.26
N GLN A 3 26.82 -4.45 -0.28
CA GLN A 3 26.31 -5.59 0.49
C GLN A 3 24.99 -5.27 1.21
N ALA A 4 24.86 -4.06 1.76
CA ALA A 4 23.65 -3.57 2.43
C ALA A 4 22.41 -3.53 1.53
N LEU A 5 22.57 -3.22 0.23
CA LEU A 5 21.46 -3.22 -0.73
C LEU A 5 20.96 -4.64 -1.05
N LYS A 6 21.87 -5.62 -1.08
CA LYS A 6 21.52 -7.03 -1.30
C LYS A 6 20.78 -7.60 -0.08
N GLU A 7 21.24 -7.30 1.13
CA GLU A 7 20.60 -7.73 2.37
C GLU A 7 19.19 -7.15 2.53
N SER A 8 19.02 -5.86 2.22
CA SER A 8 17.71 -5.19 2.25
C SER A 8 16.73 -5.81 1.24
N SER A 9 17.20 -6.14 0.04
CA SER A 9 16.38 -6.81 -0.99
C SER A 9 15.98 -8.24 -0.58
N ASN A 10 16.90 -9.00 0.01
CA ASN A 10 16.62 -10.35 0.51
C ASN A 10 15.59 -10.36 1.63
N LEU A 11 15.68 -9.39 2.56
CA LEU A 11 14.71 -9.23 3.63
C LEU A 11 13.31 -8.91 3.10
N LEU A 12 13.20 -7.95 2.17
CA LEU A 12 11.93 -7.61 1.52
C LEU A 12 11.31 -8.82 0.83
N ASN A 13 12.11 -9.60 0.10
CA ASN A 13 11.64 -10.81 -0.57
C ASN A 13 11.11 -11.87 0.42
N ALA A 14 11.80 -12.05 1.55
CA ALA A 14 11.35 -12.96 2.60
C ALA A 14 10.02 -12.49 3.23
N ASP A 15 9.87 -11.19 3.49
CA ASP A 15 8.66 -10.63 4.08
C ASP A 15 7.48 -10.60 3.08
N LEU A 16 7.74 -10.45 1.78
CA LEU A 16 6.73 -10.60 0.72
C LEU A 16 6.21 -12.04 0.62
N LYS A 17 7.09 -13.05 0.73
CA LYS A 17 6.65 -14.46 0.79
C LYS A 17 5.74 -14.71 1.98
N LYS A 18 6.06 -14.15 3.14
CA LYS A 18 5.22 -14.22 4.34
C LYS A 18 3.88 -13.55 4.16
N LEU A 19 3.86 -12.38 3.52
CA LEU A 19 2.61 -11.70 3.16
C LEU A 19 1.73 -12.59 2.27
N LYS A 20 2.29 -13.24 1.24
CA LYS A 20 1.53 -14.15 0.37
C LYS A 20 0.88 -15.28 1.16
N ILE A 21 1.65 -15.97 2.02
CA ILE A 21 1.13 -17.03 2.89
C ILE A 21 0.05 -16.49 3.84
N PHE A 22 0.25 -15.28 4.39
CA PHE A 22 -0.76 -14.63 5.22
C PHE A 22 -2.06 -14.37 4.45
N LEU A 23 -1.98 -13.85 3.24
CA LEU A 23 -3.16 -13.59 2.40
C LEU A 23 -3.89 -14.89 2.03
N GLU A 24 -3.15 -15.95 1.67
CA GLU A 24 -3.71 -17.28 1.39
C GLU A 24 -4.49 -17.84 2.59
N LYS A 25 -3.91 -17.75 3.80
CA LYS A 25 -4.58 -18.21 5.03
C LYS A 25 -5.84 -17.42 5.38
N ASN A 26 -5.94 -16.18 4.91
CA ASN A 26 -7.05 -15.26 5.16
C ASN A 26 -7.79 -14.95 3.85
N SER A 27 -7.89 -15.93 2.94
CA SER A 27 -8.53 -15.78 1.61
C SER A 27 -9.99 -15.33 1.66
N GLU A 28 -10.67 -15.56 2.77
CA GLU A 28 -12.05 -15.13 3.05
C GLU A 28 -12.18 -13.63 3.36
N VAL A 29 -11.07 -12.94 3.64
CA VAL A 29 -11.06 -11.54 4.06
C VAL A 29 -11.01 -10.60 2.85
N ASP A 30 -12.00 -9.72 2.73
CA ASP A 30 -11.94 -8.61 1.79
C ASP A 30 -11.01 -7.49 2.31
N PHE A 31 -9.72 -7.59 1.96
CA PHE A 31 -8.71 -6.60 2.34
C PHE A 31 -8.93 -5.21 1.72
N ARG A 32 -9.84 -5.03 0.76
CA ARG A 32 -10.24 -3.69 0.28
C ARG A 32 -11.04 -2.92 1.33
N LYS A 33 -11.74 -3.66 2.21
CA LYS A 33 -12.63 -3.11 3.24
C LYS A 33 -12.13 -3.33 4.67
N ALA A 34 -11.18 -4.23 4.85
CA ALA A 34 -10.61 -4.55 6.16
C ALA A 34 -10.07 -3.29 6.88
N ASP A 35 -10.40 -3.15 8.17
CA ASP A 35 -9.79 -2.13 9.02
C ASP A 35 -8.47 -2.64 9.60
N LEU A 36 -7.36 -2.16 9.03
CA LEU A 36 -5.99 -2.50 9.45
C LEU A 36 -5.40 -1.51 10.46
N LEU A 37 -6.17 -0.49 10.87
CA LEU A 37 -5.75 0.51 11.86
C LEU A 37 -6.29 0.17 13.25
N HIS A 38 -7.40 -0.57 13.34
CA HIS A 38 -7.97 -1.01 14.60
C HIS A 38 -7.29 -2.29 15.12
N THR A 39 -6.41 -2.14 16.13
CA THR A 39 -5.61 -3.23 16.72
C THR A 39 -6.42 -4.48 17.13
N PRO A 40 -7.62 -4.38 17.73
CA PRO A 40 -8.43 -5.57 18.02
C PRO A 40 -8.83 -6.39 16.78
N ASN A 41 -9.04 -5.76 15.62
CA ASN A 41 -9.35 -6.48 14.38
C ASN A 41 -8.13 -7.25 13.88
N LEU A 42 -6.91 -6.74 14.11
CA LEU A 42 -5.68 -7.44 13.73
C LEU A 42 -5.52 -8.77 14.47
N LYS A 43 -6.04 -8.91 15.69
CA LYS A 43 -5.99 -10.16 16.48
C LYS A 43 -6.85 -11.28 15.89
N LYS A 44 -7.83 -10.96 15.04
CA LYS A 44 -8.76 -11.93 14.44
C LYS A 44 -8.17 -12.65 13.22
N TYR A 45 -7.10 -12.11 12.62
CA TYR A 45 -6.47 -12.72 11.45
C TYR A 45 -5.62 -13.92 11.82
N LYS A 46 -5.54 -14.88 10.88
CA LYS A 46 -4.69 -16.06 10.97
C LYS A 46 -3.24 -15.67 10.67
N TRP A 47 -2.53 -15.17 11.67
CA TRP A 47 -1.11 -14.86 11.56
C TRP A 47 -0.29 -16.14 11.33
N ILE A 48 0.73 -16.03 10.47
CA ILE A 48 1.74 -17.08 10.34
C ILE A 48 2.66 -17.08 11.57
N LYS A 49 3.45 -18.14 11.75
CA LYS A 49 4.52 -18.13 12.75
C LYS A 49 5.57 -17.09 12.31
N LEU A 50 5.68 -16.03 13.10
CA LEU A 50 6.67 -14.97 12.95
C LEU A 50 7.63 -15.09 14.14
N LYS A 51 8.91 -14.78 13.92
CA LYS A 51 9.98 -14.94 14.89
C LYS A 51 9.86 -13.93 16.03
N ASP A 52 9.47 -12.71 15.71
CA ASP A 52 9.39 -11.59 16.65
C ASP A 52 8.33 -10.55 16.23
N GLU A 53 8.09 -9.57 17.10
CA GLU A 53 7.14 -8.48 16.84
C GLU A 53 7.65 -7.49 15.78
N GLU A 54 8.95 -7.41 15.52
CA GLU A 54 9.51 -6.56 14.48
C GLU A 54 9.15 -7.10 13.09
N GLU A 55 9.32 -8.40 12.89
CA GLU A 55 8.92 -9.12 11.68
C GLU A 55 7.42 -8.99 11.43
N LYS A 56 6.61 -9.11 12.48
CA LYS A 56 5.17 -8.86 12.41
C LYS A 56 4.85 -7.43 12.01
N THR A 57 5.59 -6.46 12.53
CA THR A 57 5.45 -5.05 12.14
C THR A 57 5.81 -4.86 10.66
N ARG A 58 6.88 -5.48 10.17
CA ARG A 58 7.27 -5.43 8.74
C ARG A 58 6.19 -6.05 7.85
N VAL A 59 5.68 -7.23 8.18
CA VAL A 59 4.59 -7.89 7.42
C VAL A 59 3.29 -7.06 7.47
N LEU A 60 2.94 -6.49 8.62
CA LEU A 60 1.77 -5.61 8.75
C LEU A 60 1.91 -4.34 7.89
N ASN A 61 3.11 -3.76 7.83
CA ASN A 61 3.37 -2.61 6.96
C ASN A 61 3.22 -2.96 5.48
N LEU A 62 3.70 -4.14 5.07
CA LEU A 62 3.47 -4.67 3.72
C LEU A 62 1.98 -4.94 3.45
N LEU A 63 1.23 -5.47 4.41
CA LEU A 63 -0.22 -5.66 4.30
C LEU A 63 -0.96 -4.34 4.11
N LYS A 64 -0.58 -3.30 4.85
CA LYS A 64 -1.13 -1.94 4.67
C LYS A 64 -0.76 -1.38 3.29
N ALA A 65 0.47 -1.60 2.83
CA ALA A 65 0.88 -1.22 1.49
C ALA A 65 0.10 -1.95 0.40
N TYR A 66 -0.15 -3.26 0.57
CA TYR A 66 -1.02 -4.07 -0.28
C TYR A 66 -2.42 -3.50 -0.35
N GLN A 67 -3.04 -3.20 0.80
CA GLN A 67 -4.35 -2.56 0.84
C GLN A 67 -4.37 -1.22 0.09
N ARG A 68 -3.31 -0.41 0.17
CA ARG A 68 -3.20 0.83 -0.62
C ARG A 68 -3.16 0.53 -2.13
N MET A 69 -2.43 -0.50 -2.56
CA MET A 69 -2.38 -0.93 -3.96
C MET A 69 -3.75 -1.44 -4.44
N LEU A 70 -4.48 -2.15 -3.59
CA LEU A 70 -5.85 -2.58 -3.89
C LEU A 70 -6.80 -1.40 -4.19
N ARG A 71 -6.56 -0.19 -3.66
CA ARG A 71 -7.39 1.00 -4.00
C ARG A 71 -7.10 1.54 -5.41
N ILE A 72 -5.97 1.15 -5.99
CA ILE A 72 -5.47 1.63 -7.28
C ILE A 72 -5.79 0.63 -8.39
N VAL A 73 -5.70 -0.67 -8.10
CA VAL A 73 -5.95 -1.71 -9.10
C VAL A 73 -7.45 -2.06 -9.21
N PRO A 74 -7.92 -2.48 -10.40
CA PRO A 74 -9.29 -2.97 -10.58
C PRO A 74 -9.64 -4.11 -9.62
N LYS A 75 -10.94 -4.33 -9.38
CA LYS A 75 -11.42 -5.49 -8.61
C LYS A 75 -11.09 -6.78 -9.37
N GLY A 76 -10.67 -7.84 -8.68
CA GLY A 76 -10.26 -9.09 -9.31
C GLY A 76 -8.84 -9.06 -9.89
N ARG A 77 -8.10 -7.96 -9.68
CA ARG A 77 -6.70 -7.80 -10.09
C ARG A 77 -5.74 -7.70 -8.91
N GLU A 78 -5.97 -8.53 -7.90
CA GLU A 78 -5.12 -8.67 -6.71
C GLU A 78 -3.68 -9.08 -7.07
N ASP A 79 -3.51 -9.81 -8.17
CA ASP A 79 -2.22 -10.14 -8.80
C ASP A 79 -1.41 -8.87 -9.11
N VAL A 80 -2.05 -7.85 -9.69
CA VAL A 80 -1.41 -6.57 -10.04
C VAL A 80 -1.01 -5.81 -8.79
N ALA A 81 -1.81 -5.85 -7.73
CA ALA A 81 -1.45 -5.21 -6.46
C ALA A 81 -0.20 -5.86 -5.84
N MET A 82 -0.07 -7.18 -5.94
CA MET A 82 1.12 -7.89 -5.49
C MET A 82 2.33 -7.59 -6.36
N MET A 83 2.17 -7.59 -7.70
CA MET A 83 3.22 -7.22 -8.65
C MET A 83 3.77 -5.81 -8.39
N LEU A 84 2.90 -4.85 -8.08
CA LEU A 84 3.32 -3.48 -7.75
C LEU A 84 4.15 -3.44 -6.45
N LEU A 85 3.77 -4.21 -5.43
CA LEU A 85 4.55 -4.32 -4.20
C LEU A 85 5.92 -4.95 -4.43
N GLU A 86 5.99 -6.01 -5.23
CA GLU A 86 7.24 -6.65 -5.64
C GLU A 86 8.12 -5.68 -6.43
N GLY A 87 7.51 -4.81 -7.23
CA GLY A 87 8.16 -3.69 -7.90
C GLY A 87 8.58 -2.52 -6.98
N GLY A 88 8.33 -2.62 -5.67
CA GLY A 88 8.71 -1.63 -4.67
C GLY A 88 7.69 -0.49 -4.46
N PHE A 89 6.52 -0.55 -5.11
CA PHE A 89 5.47 0.45 -4.93
C PHE A 89 4.62 0.14 -3.70
N GLN A 90 4.64 1.05 -2.73
CA GLN A 90 3.87 0.93 -1.49
C GLN A 90 2.76 1.97 -1.37
N SER A 91 2.70 2.95 -2.28
CA SER A 91 1.76 4.08 -2.24
C SER A 91 1.46 4.65 -3.62
N SER A 92 0.32 5.34 -3.75
CA SER A 92 -0.02 6.12 -4.97
C SER A 92 0.99 7.22 -5.23
N THR A 93 1.51 7.87 -4.19
CA THR A 93 2.53 8.93 -4.31
C THR A 93 3.80 8.42 -4.99
N GLN A 94 4.30 7.24 -4.62
CA GLN A 94 5.47 6.65 -5.29
C GLN A 94 5.20 6.37 -6.78
N ILE A 95 4.01 5.85 -7.10
CA ILE A 95 3.61 5.60 -8.50
C ILE A 95 3.59 6.91 -9.30
N VAL A 96 2.95 7.95 -8.75
CA VAL A 96 2.81 9.26 -9.42
C VAL A 96 4.15 9.97 -9.61
N ASN A 97 5.05 9.84 -8.63
CA ASN A 97 6.39 10.44 -8.69
C ASN A 97 7.37 9.63 -9.56
N THR A 98 6.99 8.43 -9.99
CA THR A 98 7.80 7.63 -10.90
C THR A 98 7.59 8.10 -12.34
N PRO A 99 8.66 8.28 -13.14
CA PRO A 99 8.52 8.65 -14.55
C PRO A 99 7.57 7.69 -15.28
N LYS A 100 6.57 8.23 -16.00
CA LYS A 100 5.53 7.45 -16.68
C LYS A 100 6.10 6.30 -17.52
N LYS A 101 7.16 6.56 -18.29
CA LYS A 101 7.84 5.54 -19.11
C LYS A 101 8.40 4.40 -18.25
N ALA A 102 8.98 4.71 -17.10
CA ALA A 102 9.52 3.71 -16.18
C ALA A 102 8.40 2.90 -15.52
N PHE A 103 7.33 3.55 -15.08
CA PHE A 103 6.18 2.87 -14.49
C PHE A 103 5.48 1.91 -15.48
N LEU A 104 5.27 2.35 -16.72
CA LEU A 104 4.60 1.52 -17.73
C LEU A 104 5.43 0.29 -18.17
N LYS A 105 6.73 0.22 -17.86
CA LYS A 105 7.54 -0.99 -18.09
C LYS A 105 7.07 -2.19 -17.26
N PHE A 106 6.41 -1.97 -16.12
CA PHE A 106 5.80 -3.05 -15.34
C PHE A 106 4.57 -3.68 -16.03
N PHE A 107 4.06 -3.04 -17.08
CA PHE A 107 2.82 -3.40 -17.77
C PHE A 107 3.06 -3.65 -19.27
N GLN A 108 4.23 -4.14 -19.65
CA GLN A 108 4.55 -4.38 -21.08
C GLN A 108 3.57 -5.34 -21.76
N SER A 109 3.09 -6.35 -21.01
CA SER A 109 2.10 -7.31 -21.50
C SER A 109 0.69 -6.74 -21.62
N ASP A 110 0.36 -5.68 -20.86
CA ASP A 110 -0.95 -5.01 -20.89
C ASP A 110 -0.80 -3.50 -20.63
N PRO A 111 -0.39 -2.73 -21.64
CA PRO A 111 -0.14 -1.29 -21.49
C PRO A 111 -1.39 -0.50 -21.12
N GLU A 112 -2.57 -0.95 -21.55
CA GLU A 112 -3.85 -0.28 -21.24
C GLU A 112 -4.21 -0.42 -19.77
N LEU A 113 -4.03 -1.61 -19.19
CA LEU A 113 -4.13 -1.79 -17.75
C LEU A 113 -3.14 -0.88 -17.01
N GLY A 114 -1.89 -0.80 -17.46
CA GLY A 114 -0.89 0.08 -16.87
C GLY A 114 -1.31 1.56 -16.88
N LYS A 115 -1.87 2.04 -17.99
CA LYS A 115 -2.44 3.40 -18.09
C LYS A 115 -3.61 3.61 -17.13
N ASN A 116 -4.50 2.63 -17.01
CA ASN A 116 -5.65 2.70 -16.11
C ASN A 116 -5.24 2.73 -14.63
N VAL A 117 -4.29 1.87 -14.24
CA VAL A 117 -3.69 1.85 -12.90
C VAL A 117 -3.02 3.19 -12.60
N LEU A 118 -2.24 3.74 -13.54
CA LEU A 118 -1.60 5.05 -13.37
C LEU A 118 -2.63 6.17 -13.20
N LYS A 119 -3.68 6.20 -14.04
CA LYS A 119 -4.77 7.18 -13.93
C LYS A 119 -5.45 7.10 -12.57
N ARG A 120 -5.70 5.89 -12.08
CA ARG A 120 -6.30 5.68 -10.75
C ARG A 120 -5.35 6.10 -9.64
N ALA A 121 -4.05 5.83 -9.75
CA ALA A 121 -3.04 6.26 -8.78
C ALA A 121 -3.01 7.79 -8.66
N ILE A 122 -3.05 8.51 -9.79
CA ILE A 122 -3.15 9.98 -9.83
C ILE A 122 -4.41 10.46 -9.12
N ALA A 123 -5.58 9.86 -9.40
CA ALA A 123 -6.84 10.25 -8.77
C ALA A 123 -6.79 10.03 -7.24
N VAL A 124 -6.31 8.86 -6.80
CA VAL A 124 -6.17 8.54 -5.37
C VAL A 124 -5.18 9.49 -4.69
N HIS A 125 -4.04 9.78 -5.32
CA HIS A 125 -3.06 10.72 -4.80
C HIS A 125 -3.67 12.12 -4.61
N LYS A 126 -4.41 12.65 -5.60
CA LYS A 126 -5.10 13.94 -5.48
C LYS A 126 -6.07 13.98 -4.30
N ILE A 127 -6.87 12.94 -4.12
CA ILE A 127 -7.82 12.84 -2.99
C ILE A 127 -7.07 12.88 -1.66
N ILE A 128 -6.00 12.09 -1.51
CA ILE A 128 -5.19 12.05 -0.28
C ILE A 128 -4.56 13.42 0.00
N THR A 129 -4.02 14.08 -1.02
CA THR A 129 -3.42 15.41 -0.90
C THR A 129 -4.45 16.45 -0.44
N LEU A 130 -5.65 16.46 -1.02
CA LEU A 130 -6.73 17.35 -0.60
C LEU A 130 -7.17 17.09 0.84
N GLN A 131 -7.30 15.83 1.25
CA GLN A 131 -7.61 15.48 2.63
C GLN A 131 -6.53 15.94 3.61
N TYR A 132 -5.26 15.87 3.22
CA TYR A 132 -4.16 16.37 4.03
C TYR A 132 -4.21 17.88 4.17
N ILE A 133 -4.39 18.62 3.06
CA ILE A 133 -4.52 20.08 3.07
C ILE A 133 -5.66 20.53 3.98
N ALA A 134 -6.86 19.95 3.81
CA ALA A 134 -8.03 20.27 4.62
C ALA A 134 -7.80 20.02 6.12
N ARG A 135 -7.11 18.91 6.48
CA ARG A 135 -6.74 18.63 7.88
C ARG A 135 -5.77 19.66 8.45
N VAL A 136 -4.79 20.08 7.65
CA VAL A 136 -3.82 21.10 8.05
C VAL A 136 -4.53 22.45 8.26
N GLU A 137 -5.42 22.85 7.35
CA GLU A 137 -6.21 24.08 7.47
C GLU A 137 -7.10 24.09 8.72
N GLN A 138 -7.81 22.99 9.00
CA GLN A 138 -8.62 22.84 10.21
C GLN A 138 -7.79 22.86 11.51
N ALA A 139 -6.51 22.50 11.43
CA ALA A 139 -5.60 22.56 12.57
C ALA A 139 -5.05 23.97 12.81
N GLN A 140 -5.19 24.91 11.87
CA GLN A 140 -4.69 26.28 12.02
C GLN A 140 -5.49 27.07 13.06
N PRO A 141 -4.84 27.97 13.83
CA PRO A 141 -5.48 28.73 14.91
C PRO A 141 -6.67 29.58 14.45
N HIS A 142 -6.57 30.16 13.25
CA HIS A 142 -7.59 31.05 12.69
C HIS A 142 -8.90 30.33 12.36
N ALA A 143 -8.83 29.07 11.90
CA ALA A 143 -10.03 28.26 11.64
C ALA A 143 -10.74 27.83 12.94
N ARG A 144 -9.97 27.61 14.03
CA ARG A 144 -10.51 27.24 15.35
C ARG A 144 -11.20 28.39 16.08
N ALA A 145 -10.79 29.64 15.82
CA ALA A 145 -11.38 30.83 16.43
C ALA A 145 -12.82 31.08 15.95
N VAL A 146 -13.13 30.77 14.69
CA VAL A 146 -14.48 30.95 14.11
C VAL A 146 -15.48 29.91 14.63
N SER A 147 -15.03 28.70 15.01
CA SER A 147 -15.90 27.64 15.55
C SER A 147 -16.23 27.75 17.05
N ARG A 148 -15.77 28.81 17.73
CA ARG A 148 -15.96 29.03 19.19
C ARG A 148 -16.81 30.26 19.52
N LEU A 149 -17.43 30.87 18.52
CA LEU A 149 -18.46 31.91 18.66
C LEU A 149 -19.83 31.29 18.41
#